data_AF-W6QME3-F1
#
_entry.id   AF-W6QME3-F1
#
_cell.length_a   1.000
_cell.length_b   1.000
_cell.length_c   1.000
_cell.angle_alpha   90.00
_cell.angle_beta   90.00
_cell.angle_gamma   90.00
#
_symmetry.space_group_name_H-M   'P 1'
#
loop_
_entity.id
_entity.type
_entity.pdbx_description
1 polymer ?
#
loop_
_entity_poly.entity_id
_entity_poly.type
_entity_poly.pdbx_seq_one_letter_code
_entity_poly.pdbx_strand_id
1 'polypeptide(L)'
;MTSRLTSRLNAFISASRIAYRSFQPTSRRSFVSLPVETLIDEETLPHYDPRQFYPVSIGEVFDDRYRVTGKLGYGAHSTSWLCHDIHSEAKAMPY
;
A
#
# COMPACT_ATOMS: atom_id res chain seq x y z
N MET A 1 44.22 20.17 23.34
CA MET A 1 43.78 19.17 24.35
C MET A 1 42.55 19.75 25.03
N THR A 2 41.30 19.31 24.90
CA THR A 2 40.65 18.11 24.33
C THR A 2 39.24 18.52 23.90
N SER A 3 38.73 17.86 22.86
CA SER A 3 37.38 17.98 22.30
C SER A 3 36.27 17.71 23.32
N ARG A 4 35.13 18.43 23.22
CA ARG A 4 33.83 17.93 23.70
C ARG A 4 32.74 18.18 22.66
N LEU A 5 32.59 17.16 21.82
CA LEU A 5 31.39 16.80 21.09
C LEU A 5 30.21 16.68 22.09
N THR A 6 29.04 17.20 21.75
CA THR A 6 27.76 16.46 21.66
C THR A 6 26.58 17.41 21.48
N SER A 7 26.04 17.34 20.27
CA SER A 7 24.62 17.39 19.89
C SER A 7 23.61 17.65 21.01
N ARG A 8 22.86 18.76 20.90
CA ARG A 8 21.62 19.00 21.65
C ARG A 8 20.51 18.19 20.97
N LEU A 9 20.25 16.99 21.50
CA LEU A 9 19.08 16.19 21.18
C LEU A 9 17.83 16.93 21.69
N ASN A 10 17.00 17.45 20.78
CA ASN A 10 15.64 17.81 21.13
C ASN A 10 14.74 16.60 20.92
N ALA A 11 14.26 16.10 22.06
CA ALA A 11 13.22 15.11 22.18
C ALA A 11 11.88 15.65 21.67
N PHE A 12 11.16 14.83 20.90
CA PHE A 12 9.71 14.81 20.95
C PHE A 12 9.25 13.36 20.87
N ILE A 13 9.15 12.74 22.05
CA ILE A 13 8.29 11.58 22.25
C ILE A 13 6.86 12.13 22.19
N SER A 14 6.18 11.93 21.07
CA SER A 14 4.72 12.01 21.02
C SER A 14 4.17 10.60 21.04
N ALA A 15 3.61 10.24 22.19
CA ALA A 15 2.88 9.02 22.41
C ALA A 15 1.62 9.01 21.53
N SER A 16 1.72 8.43 20.34
CA SER A 16 0.55 7.87 19.68
C SER A 16 0.55 6.38 19.97
N ARG A 17 -0.16 6.02 21.03
CA ARG A 17 -0.79 4.70 21.17
C ARG A 17 -1.76 4.53 20.00
N ILE A 18 -1.25 4.28 18.79
CA ILE A 18 -2.06 3.61 17.78
C ILE A 18 -2.05 2.18 18.25
N ALA A 19 -3.04 1.86 19.09
CA ALA A 19 -3.47 0.51 19.32
C ALA A 19 -3.39 -0.19 17.95
N TYR A 20 -2.59 -1.24 17.86
CA TYR A 20 -2.81 -2.26 16.85
C TYR A 20 -4.26 -2.67 17.05
N ARG A 21 -5.15 -2.03 16.29
CA ARG A 21 -6.58 -2.27 16.35
C ARG A 21 -6.67 -3.72 15.94
N SER A 22 -6.90 -4.58 16.92
CA SER A 22 -7.23 -5.97 16.73
C SER A 22 -8.19 -6.00 15.56
N PHE A 23 -7.73 -6.55 14.44
CA PHE A 23 -8.48 -6.63 13.21
C PHE A 23 -9.58 -7.65 13.47
N GLN A 24 -10.65 -7.19 14.12
CA GLN A 24 -11.89 -7.91 14.28
C GLN A 24 -12.45 -8.05 12.86
N PRO A 25 -12.51 -9.24 12.25
CA PRO A 25 -13.17 -9.41 10.97
C PRO A 25 -14.68 -9.51 11.24
N THR A 26 -15.25 -8.43 11.78
CA THR A 26 -16.69 -8.33 12.04
C THR A 26 -17.31 -7.36 11.07
N SER A 27 -17.31 -7.75 9.80
CA SER A 27 -18.36 -7.37 8.89
C SER A 27 -18.33 -8.33 7.71
N ARG A 28 -19.44 -9.03 7.45
CA ARG A 28 -19.70 -9.59 6.12
C ARG A 28 -19.74 -8.40 5.17
N ARG A 29 -18.58 -8.03 4.62
CA ARG A 29 -18.47 -7.00 3.59
C ARG A 29 -19.27 -7.53 2.41
N SER A 30 -20.48 -7.01 2.19
CA SER A 30 -21.19 -7.21 0.94
C SER A 30 -20.34 -6.56 -0.14
N PHE A 31 -19.85 -7.37 -1.08
CA PHE A 31 -19.23 -6.85 -2.28
C PHE A 31 -20.33 -6.17 -3.09
N VAL A 32 -20.28 -4.84 -3.19
CA VAL A 32 -21.16 -4.09 -4.08
C VAL A 32 -20.54 -4.19 -5.47
N SER A 33 -21.18 -4.94 -6.37
CA SER A 33 -20.84 -4.89 -7.78
C SER A 33 -21.39 -3.58 -8.34
N LEU A 34 -20.50 -2.69 -8.76
CA LEU A 34 -20.91 -1.49 -9.47
C LEU A 34 -21.32 -1.87 -10.91
N PRO A 35 -22.29 -1.17 -11.52
CA PRO A 35 -22.54 -1.30 -12.95
C PRO A 35 -21.27 -0.97 -13.73
N VAL A 36 -20.99 -1.72 -14.80
CA VAL A 36 -19.79 -1.57 -15.64
C VAL A 36 -19.64 -0.15 -16.22
N GLU A 37 -20.75 0.57 -16.37
CA GLU A 37 -20.79 1.95 -16.88
C GLU A 37 -20.38 3.02 -15.85
N THR A 38 -20.25 2.64 -14.57
CA THR A 38 -19.82 3.57 -13.53
C THR A 38 -18.31 3.72 -13.62
N LEU A 39 -17.85 4.86 -14.13
CA LEU A 39 -16.44 5.21 -14.15
C LEU A 39 -15.89 5.17 -12.72
N ILE A 40 -14.84 4.38 -12.51
CA ILE A 40 -14.07 4.48 -11.26
C ILE A 40 -13.30 5.80 -11.28
N ASP A 41 -12.95 6.34 -10.12
CA ASP A 41 -12.44 7.70 -10.03
C ASP A 41 -11.24 7.96 -10.98
N GLU A 42 -10.38 6.96 -11.21
CA GLU A 42 -9.30 6.97 -12.22
C GLU A 42 -9.76 7.36 -13.63
N GLU A 43 -10.88 6.79 -14.06
CA GLU A 43 -11.42 6.89 -15.42
C GLU A 43 -12.13 8.23 -15.65
N THR A 44 -12.31 9.04 -14.59
CA THR A 44 -12.83 10.40 -14.70
C THR A 44 -11.79 11.40 -15.21
N LEU A 45 -10.51 11.00 -15.26
CA LEU A 45 -9.43 11.88 -15.68
C LEU A 45 -9.50 12.16 -17.18
N PRO A 46 -9.38 13.45 -17.59
CA PRO A 46 -9.30 13.78 -19.00
C PRO A 46 -8.08 13.08 -19.60
N HIS A 47 -8.33 12.28 -20.64
CA HIS A 47 -7.33 11.52 -21.39
C HIS A 47 -6.91 10.19 -20.75
N TYR A 48 -7.68 9.66 -19.79
CA TYR A 48 -7.53 8.28 -19.38
C TYR A 48 -7.81 7.33 -20.56
N ASP A 49 -6.83 6.48 -20.89
CA ASP A 49 -7.01 5.35 -21.81
C ASP A 49 -6.55 4.08 -21.09
N PRO A 50 -7.45 3.11 -20.80
CA PRO A 50 -7.10 1.89 -20.11
C PRO A 50 -6.03 1.07 -20.85
N ARG A 51 -5.88 1.25 -22.17
CA ARG A 51 -4.83 0.58 -22.97
C ARG A 51 -3.41 1.06 -22.65
N GLN A 52 -3.28 2.22 -22.01
CA GLN A 52 -2.00 2.76 -21.58
C GLN A 52 -1.56 2.22 -20.22
N PHE A 53 -2.44 1.54 -19.50
CA PHE A 53 -2.18 0.98 -18.18
C PHE A 53 -2.08 -0.55 -18.24
N TYR A 54 -1.29 -1.10 -17.32
CA TYR A 54 -1.24 -2.55 -17.14
C TYR A 54 -2.42 -3.02 -16.28
N PRO A 55 -3.21 -4.03 -16.71
CA PRO A 55 -4.34 -4.54 -15.95
C PRO A 55 -3.88 -5.42 -14.78
N VAL A 56 -3.66 -4.81 -13.61
CA VAL A 56 -3.22 -5.52 -12.40
C VAL A 56 -4.37 -6.31 -11.76
N SER A 57 -4.11 -7.57 -11.42
CA SER A 57 -5.04 -8.42 -10.66
C SER A 57 -4.62 -8.59 -9.20
N ILE A 58 -5.58 -8.62 -8.27
CA ILE A 58 -5.28 -8.93 -6.85
C ILE A 58 -4.74 -10.36 -6.75
N GLY A 59 -3.59 -10.52 -6.09
CA GLY A 59 -2.88 -11.79 -5.96
C GLY A 59 -1.82 -12.05 -7.03
N GLU A 60 -1.73 -11.21 -8.07
CA GLU A 60 -0.66 -11.25 -9.07
C GLU A 60 0.71 -11.01 -8.41
N VAL A 61 1.77 -11.63 -8.94
CA VAL A 61 3.14 -11.49 -8.44
C VAL A 61 3.98 -10.80 -9.49
N PHE A 62 4.52 -9.63 -9.14
CA PHE A 62 5.48 -8.91 -9.95
C PHE A 62 6.91 -9.31 -9.58
N ASP A 63 7.74 -9.54 -10.59
CA ASP A 63 9.18 -9.86 -10.45
C ASP A 63 9.44 -11.03 -9.49
N ASP A 64 8.54 -12.02 -9.46
CA ASP A 64 8.57 -13.17 -8.55
C ASP A 64 8.77 -12.80 -7.07
N ARG A 65 8.41 -11.58 -6.66
CA ARG A 65 8.71 -11.04 -5.32
C ARG A 65 7.56 -10.28 -4.69
N TYR A 66 6.86 -9.47 -5.48
CA TYR A 66 5.86 -8.53 -4.98
C TYR A 66 4.47 -9.02 -5.29
N ARG A 67 3.78 -9.58 -4.30
CA ARG A 67 2.40 -10.05 -4.44
C ARG A 67 1.41 -8.92 -4.20
N VAL A 68 0.54 -8.63 -5.15
CA VAL A 68 -0.47 -7.57 -5.05
C VAL A 68 -1.55 -7.95 -4.03
N THR A 69 -1.79 -7.07 -3.07
CA THR A 69 -2.80 -7.25 -2.01
C THR A 69 -3.99 -6.31 -2.18
N GLY A 70 -3.78 -5.12 -2.77
CA GLY A 70 -4.84 -4.12 -2.92
C GLY A 70 -4.38 -2.90 -3.71
N LYS A 71 -5.34 -2.10 -4.20
CA LYS A 71 -5.07 -0.80 -4.82
C LYS A 71 -4.90 0.26 -3.73
N LEU A 72 -3.85 1.06 -3.82
CA LEU A 72 -3.61 2.19 -2.91
C LEU A 72 -4.16 3.51 -3.45
N GLY A 73 -4.11 3.68 -4.77
CA GLY A 73 -4.61 4.87 -5.42
C GLY A 73 -4.09 5.01 -6.85
N TYR A 74 -4.23 6.21 -7.39
CA TYR A 74 -3.96 6.53 -8.77
C TYR A 74 -3.59 8.00 -8.95
N GLY A 75 -2.97 8.32 -10.07
CA GLY A 75 -2.70 9.66 -10.55
C GLY A 75 -2.94 9.76 -12.06
N ALA A 76 -2.58 10.90 -12.65
CA ALA A 76 -2.80 11.19 -14.07
C ALA A 76 -2.30 10.09 -15.03
N HIS A 77 -1.17 9.47 -14.72
CA HIS A 77 -0.52 8.49 -15.57
C HIS A 77 0.03 7.28 -14.80
N SER A 78 -0.43 7.06 -13.56
CA SER A 78 0.08 5.96 -12.74
C SER A 78 -0.97 5.40 -11.80
N THR A 79 -0.82 4.12 -11.46
CA THR A 79 -1.60 3.44 -10.43
C THR A 79 -0.67 2.87 -9.38
N SER A 80 -0.97 3.09 -8.12
CA SER A 80 -0.17 2.60 -6.99
C SER A 80 -0.88 1.42 -6.34
N TRP A 81 -0.15 0.33 -6.16
CA TRP A 81 -0.65 -0.92 -5.59
C TRP A 81 0.12 -1.27 -4.32
N LEU A 82 -0.60 -1.78 -3.32
CA LEU A 82 -0.02 -2.36 -2.13
C LEU A 82 0.43 -3.78 -2.46
N CYS A 83 1.72 -4.03 -2.29
CA CYS A 83 2.28 -5.35 -2.49
C CYS A 83 2.95 -5.87 -1.23
N HIS A 84 2.91 -7.19 -1.05
CA HIS A 84 3.64 -7.91 -0.03
C HIS A 84 4.92 -8.49 -0.63
N ASP A 85 6.05 -8.27 0.05
CA ASP A 85 7.36 -8.79 -0.39
C ASP A 85 7.58 -10.20 0.18
N ILE A 86 7.43 -11.21 -0.67
CA ILE A 86 7.49 -12.63 -0.29
C ILE A 86 8.91 -13.06 0.11
N HIS A 87 9.96 -12.43 -0.42
CA HIS A 87 11.34 -12.75 -0.07
C HIS A 87 11.72 -12.18 1.30
N SER A 88 11.17 -11.01 1.64
CA SER A 88 11.33 -10.45 2.98
C SER A 88 10.66 -11.32 4.06
N GLU A 89 9.51 -11.91 3.74
CA GLU A 89 8.78 -12.81 4.64
C GLU A 89 9.55 -14.13 4.86
N ALA A 90 10.06 -14.73 3.79
CA ALA A 90 10.87 -15.94 3.88
C ALA A 90 12.12 -15.75 4.74
N LYS A 91 12.73 -14.55 4.71
CA LYS A 91 13.89 -14.22 5.55
C LYS A 91 13.52 -13.95 7.02
N ALA A 92 12.29 -13.55 7.30
CA ALA A 92 11.81 -13.26 8.65
C ALA A 92 11.44 -14.51 9.46
N MET A 93 11.27 -15.67 8.80
CA MET A 93 10.95 -16.96 9.44
C MET A 93 12.07 -17.98 9.17
N PRO A 94 13.18 -17.96 9.92
CA PRO A 94 14.36 -18.79 9.67
C PRO A 94 14.31 -20.18 10.34
N TYR A 95 13.13 -20.80 10.47
CA TYR A 95 13.01 -22.13 11.08
C TYR A 95 13.10 -23.26 10.06
#